data_AF-A0A7J8N2F2-F1
#
_entry.id   AF-A0A7J8N2F2-F1
#
_cell.length_a   1.000
_cell.length_b   1.000
_cell.length_c   1.000
_cell.angle_alpha   90.00
_cell.angle_beta   90.00
_cell.angle_gamma   90.00
#
_symmetry.space_group_name_H-M   'P 1'
#
loop_
_entity.id
_entity.type
_entity.pdbx_description
1 polymer ?
#
loop_
_entity_poly.entity_id
_entity_poly.type
_entity_poly.pdbx_seq_one_letter_code
_entity_poly.pdbx_strand_id
1 'polypeptide(L)' 'MFALFVKEELNSWPEQSTRTRNWLTIPKALQSCRHEWMKDALENGFCKWLAQNK' A
#
# COMPACT_ATOMS: atom_id res chain seq x y z
N MET A 1 2.60 4.96 2.58
CA MET A 1 2.07 3.77 1.90
C MET A 1 1.48 2.87 2.97
N PHE A 2 0.30 2.29 2.77
CA PHE A 2 -0.26 1.28 3.68
C PHE A 2 -0.71 0.07 2.85
N ALA A 3 -0.31 -1.13 3.28
CA ALA A 3 -0.82 -2.37 2.69
C ALA A 3 -2.16 -2.69 3.36
N LEU A 4 -3.25 -2.63 2.60
CA LEU A 4 -4.60 -2.84 3.11
C LEU A 4 -5.29 -3.93 2.29
N PHE A 5 -5.98 -4.85 2.95
CA PHE A 5 -6.92 -5.76 2.31
C PHE A 5 -8.31 -5.09 2.27
N VAL A 6 -8.58 -4.41 1.16
CA VAL A 6 -9.72 -3.52 1.03
C VAL A 6 -10.91 -4.32 0.50
N LYS A 7 -11.98 -4.38 1.29
CA LYS A 7 -13.25 -5.01 0.89
C LYS A 7 -14.26 -3.99 0.38
N GLU A 8 -14.17 -2.75 0.87
CA GLU A 8 -15.05 -1.65 0.49
C GLU A 8 -14.25 -0.34 0.43
N GLU A 9 -14.63 0.52 -0.50
CA GLU A 9 -14.10 1.87 -0.60
C GLU A 9 -15.26 2.87 -0.56
N LEU A 10 -15.23 3.76 0.42
CA LEU A 10 -16.24 4.82 0.56
C LEU A 10 -15.87 6.04 -0.29
N ASN A 11 -16.89 6.66 -0.85
CA ASN A 11 -16.78 7.90 -1.65
C ASN A 11 -16.27 9.10 -0.83
N SER A 12 -16.51 9.10 0.49
CA SER A 12 -16.07 10.14 1.40
C SER A 12 -15.20 9.55 2.50
N TRP A 13 -14.08 10.20 2.83
CA TRP A 13 -13.19 9.80 3.93
C TRP A 13 -12.61 11.02 4.66
N PRO A 14 -12.22 10.90 5.95
CA PRO A 14 -11.97 12.04 6.82
C PRO A 14 -10.92 13.04 6.31
N GLU A 15 -9.82 12.57 5.70
CA GLU A 15 -8.71 13.44 5.28
C GLU A 15 -8.74 13.83 3.79
N GLN A 16 -9.82 13.51 3.06
CA GLN A 16 -9.90 13.75 1.61
C GLN A 16 -9.75 15.21 1.18
N SER A 17 -10.04 16.16 2.07
CA SER A 17 -9.87 17.60 1.82
C SER A 17 -8.41 18.04 1.84
N THR A 18 -7.52 17.27 2.45
CA THR A 18 -6.10 17.64 2.65
C THR A 18 -5.13 16.62 2.06
N ARG A 19 -5.60 15.44 1.66
CA ARG A 19 -4.78 14.35 1.15
C ARG A 19 -5.41 13.66 -0.04
N THR A 20 -4.56 13.21 -0.95
CA THR A 20 -4.97 12.36 -2.07
C THR A 20 -4.79 10.89 -1.70
N ARG A 21 -5.78 10.06 -2.02
CA ARG A 21 -5.72 8.60 -1.91
C ARG A 21 -5.62 8.01 -3.31
N ASN A 22 -4.64 7.16 -3.54
CA ASN A 22 -4.46 6.41 -4.79
C ASN A 22 -4.13 4.96 -4.48
N TRP A 23 -4.78 4.02 -5.19
CA TRP A 23 -4.42 2.62 -5.16
C TRP A 23 -3.26 2.34 -6.11
N LEU A 24 -2.26 1.63 -5.62
CA LEU A 24 -1.06 1.29 -6.39
C LEU A 24 -0.89 -0.21 -6.44
N THR A 25 -0.39 -0.71 -7.57
CA THR A 25 0.17 -2.06 -7.63
C THR A 25 1.47 -2.12 -6.84
N ILE A 26 1.85 -3.31 -6.39
CA ILE A 26 3.07 -3.52 -5.61
C ILE A 26 4.32 -2.92 -6.28
N PRO A 27 4.58 -3.11 -7.60
CA PRO A 27 5.76 -2.52 -8.23
C PRO A 27 5.75 -0.98 -8.22
N LYS A 28 4.57 -0.36 -8.44
CA LYS A 28 4.44 1.11 -8.38
C LYS A 28 4.62 1.63 -6.95
N ALA A 29 4.15 0.86 -5.96
CA ALA A 29 4.34 1.18 -4.56
C ALA A 29 5.83 1.17 -4.18
N LEU A 30 6.60 0.15 -4.59
CA LEU A 30 8.05 0.08 -4.35
C LEU A 30 8.80 1.29 -4.92
N GLN A 31 8.45 1.72 -6.14
CA GLN A 31 9.04 2.91 -6.77
C GLN A 31 8.69 4.21 -6.03
N SER A 32 7.50 4.27 -5.41
CA SER A 32 7.02 5.46 -4.69
C SER A 32 7.48 5.51 -3.23
N CYS A 33 8.08 4.43 -2.69
CA CYS A 33 8.56 4.38 -1.32
C CYS A 33 9.79 5.27 -1.14
N ARG A 34 9.66 6.32 -0.32
CA ARG A 34 10.75 7.25 0.00
C ARG A 34 11.84 6.64 0.88
N HIS A 35 11.48 5.69 1.74
CA HIS A 35 12.38 5.14 2.74
C HIS A 35 12.70 3.68 2.45
N GLU A 36 13.97 3.30 2.59
CA GLU A 36 14.44 1.93 2.35
C GLU A 36 13.73 0.91 3.24
N TRP A 37 13.49 1.23 4.51
CA TRP A 37 12.74 0.33 5.40
C TRP A 37 11.32 0.03 4.89
N MET A 38 10.69 0.98 4.18
CA MET A 38 9.34 0.80 3.64
C MET A 38 9.36 -0.08 2.40
N LYS A 39 10.43 0.00 1.58
CA LYS A 39 10.63 -0.92 0.47
C LYS A 39 10.86 -2.34 0.98
N ASP A 40 11.73 -2.49 1.97
CA ASP A 40 12.04 -3.78 2.60
C ASP A 40 10.80 -4.41 3.24
N ALA A 41 10.03 -3.65 4.02
CA ALA A 41 8.78 -4.14 4.59
C ALA A 41 7.77 -4.60 3.52
N LEU A 42 7.73 -3.92 2.37
CA LEU A 42 6.83 -4.29 1.28
C LEU A 42 7.33 -5.54 0.53
N GLU A 43 8.61 -5.56 0.13
CA GLU A 43 9.20 -6.64 -0.67
C GLU A 43 9.47 -7.90 0.14
N ASN A 44 10.16 -7.77 1.27
CA ASN A 44 10.57 -8.90 2.10
C ASN A 44 9.52 -9.29 3.15
N GLY A 45 8.63 -8.37 3.54
CA GLY A 45 7.52 -8.68 4.43
C GLY A 45 6.26 -9.05 3.65
N PHE A 46 5.57 -8.03 3.12
CA PHE A 46 4.23 -8.19 2.55
C PHE A 46 4.19 -9.10 1.31
N CYS A 47 5.10 -8.94 0.35
CA CYS A 47 5.05 -9.74 -0.88
C CYS A 47 5.30 -11.23 -0.62
N LYS A 48 6.22 -11.56 0.30
CA LYS A 48 6.48 -12.95 0.70
C LYS A 48 5.27 -13.55 1.41
N TRP A 49 4.68 -12.82 2.34
CA TRP A 49 3.44 -13.24 2.99
C TRP A 49 2.32 -13.47 1.97
N LEU A 50 2.12 -12.54 1.04
CA LEU A 50 1.08 -12.65 0.01
C LEU A 50 1.28 -13.87 -0.90
N ALA A 51 2.52 -14.20 -1.24
CA ALA A 51 2.82 -15.39 -2.03
C ALA A 51 2.51 -16.71 -1.30
N GLN A 52 2.56 -16.71 0.04
CA GLN A 52 2.27 -17.87 0.89
C GLN A 52 0.78 -18.02 1.23
N ASN A 53 0.01 -16.93 1.16
CA ASN A 53 -1.39 -16.86 1.61
C ASN A 53 -2.38 -16.57 0.45
N LYS A 54 -1.97 -16.89 -0.77
CA LYS A 54 -2.77 -16.79 -1.99
C LYS A 54 -3.51 -18.09 -2.27
#